data_AF-A0A9N9JFP1-F1
#
_entry.id   AF-A0A9N9JFP1-F1
#
_cell.length_a   1.000
_cell.length_b   1.000
_cell.length_c   1.000
_cell.angle_alpha   90.00
_cell.angle_beta   90.00
_cell.angle_gamma   90.00
#
_symmetry.space_group_name_H-M   'P 1'
#
loop_
_entity.id
_entity.type
_entity.pdbx_description
1 polymer ?
#
loop_
_entity_poly.entity_id
_entity_poly.type
_entity_poly.pdbx_seq_one_letter_code
_entity_poly.pdbx_strand_id
1 'polypeptide(L)' 'EAAALYCLHYANSYKLRNYEPYMIVDCGGGTVDLTTRILLPGNQISEVTMRTGAYCGSAYVDREFLKFLSKKIGMQA' A
#
# COMPACT_ATOMS: atom_id res chain seq x y z
N GLU A 1 6.69 -6.32 6.83
CA GLU A 1 8.10 -6.71 6.60
C GLU A 1 8.48 -6.94 5.14
N ALA A 2 7.96 -7.96 4.45
CA ALA A 2 8.50 -8.36 3.14
C ALA A 2 8.50 -7.22 2.09
N ALA A 3 7.38 -6.52 1.91
CA ALA A 3 7.29 -5.36 1.02
C ALA A 3 8.30 -4.25 1.38
N ALA A 4 8.56 -4.04 2.68
CA ALA A 4 9.50 -3.03 3.13
C ALA A 4 10.96 -3.37 2.83
N LEU A 5 11.33 -4.64 2.98
CA LEU A 5 12.65 -5.13 2.60
C LEU A 5 12.86 -5.10 1.08
N TYR A 6 11.82 -5.40 0.31
CA TYR A 6 11.87 -5.25 -1.14
C TYR A 6 12.05 -3.78 -1.55
N CYS A 7 11.28 -2.86 -1.00
CA CYS A 7 11.42 -1.42 -1.26
C CYS A 7 12.80 -0.88 -0.84
N LEU A 8 13.39 -1.41 0.24
CA LEU A 8 14.74 -1.05 0.70
C LEU A 8 15.81 -1.34 -0.36
N HIS A 9 15.67 -2.41 -1.15
CA HIS A 9 16.59 -2.68 -2.26
C HIS A 9 16.68 -1.51 -3.25
N TYR A 10 15.58 -0.77 -3.41
CA TYR A 10 15.49 0.41 -4.27
C TYR A 10 15.72 1.74 -3.52
N ALA A 11 15.96 1.72 -2.20
CA ALA A 11 16.13 2.93 -1.40
C ALA A 11 17.25 3.83 -1.92
N ASN A 12 18.34 3.23 -2.40
CA ASN A 12 19.46 3.95 -3.03
C ASN A 12 19.03 4.66 -4.33
N SER A 13 18.18 4.02 -5.14
CA SER A 13 17.64 4.61 -6.38
C SER A 13 16.75 5.82 -6.09
N TYR A 14 16.06 5.80 -4.95
CA TYR A 14 15.23 6.91 -4.47
C TYR A 14 15.98 7.92 -3.58
N LYS A 15 17.29 7.75 -3.38
CA LYS A 15 18.15 8.62 -2.56
C LYS A 15 17.59 8.88 -1.15
N LEU A 16 16.95 7.87 -0.55
CA LEU A 16 16.46 7.97 0.83
C LEU A 16 17.62 8.20 1.79
N ARG A 17 17.50 9.21 2.65
CA ARG A 17 18.53 9.52 3.65
C ARG A 17 18.27 8.74 4.94
N ASN A 18 19.32 8.55 5.73
CA ASN A 18 19.16 8.02 7.08
C ASN A 18 18.21 8.92 7.88
N TYR A 19 17.35 8.29 8.69
CA TYR A 19 16.31 8.90 9.52
C TYR A 19 15.20 9.61 8.73
N GLU A 20 15.21 9.54 7.40
CA GLU A 20 14.12 10.05 6.57
C GLU A 20 12.95 9.05 6.59
N PRO A 21 11.74 9.48 7.00
CA PRO A 21 10.59 8.60 7.00
C PRO A 21 10.06 8.41 5.57
N TYR A 22 9.65 7.19 5.27
CA TYR A 22 8.99 6.83 4.02
C TYR A 22 7.81 5.90 4.30
N MET A 23 6.77 5.99 3.47
CA MET A 23 5.59 5.16 3.60
C MET A 23 5.55 4.13 2.46
N ILE A 24 5.19 2.91 2.80
CA ILE A 24 4.87 1.86 1.84
C ILE A 24 3.37 1.67 1.84
N VAL A 25 2.80 1.65 0.63
CA VAL A 25 1.38 1.48 0.37
C VAL A 25 1.23 0.18 -0.43
N ASP A 26 0.72 -0.87 0.22
CA ASP A 26 0.46 -2.17 -0.42
C ASP A 26 -1.03 -2.26 -0.78
N CYS A 27 -1.34 -2.03 -2.05
CA CYS A 27 -2.71 -2.02 -2.58
C CYS A 27 -3.08 -3.39 -3.14
N GLY A 28 -3.46 -4.32 -2.26
CA GLY A 28 -3.93 -5.64 -2.65
C GLY A 28 -5.36 -5.67 -3.18
N GLY A 29 -5.86 -6.88 -3.44
CA GLY A 29 -7.23 -7.09 -3.91
C GLY A 29 -8.29 -6.91 -2.81
N GLY A 30 -7.99 -7.38 -1.60
CA GLY A 30 -8.91 -7.30 -0.46
C GLY A 30 -8.59 -6.15 0.50
N THR A 31 -7.30 -5.93 0.77
CA THR A 31 -6.82 -4.93 1.72
C THR A 31 -5.92 -3.92 1.05
N VAL A 32 -5.89 -2.72 1.63
CA VAL A 32 -4.80 -1.78 1.44
C VAL A 32 -4.10 -1.63 2.78
N ASP A 33 -2.79 -1.91 2.81
CA ASP A 33 -1.96 -1.90 4.01
C ASP A 33 -0.92 -0.77 3.94
N LEU A 34 -0.81 0.01 5.00
CA LEU A 34 0.12 1.14 5.13
C LEU A 34 1.11 0.88 6.26
N THR A 35 2.40 1.12 5.98
CA THR A 35 3.45 1.15 7.00
C THR A 35 4.38 2.32 6.78
N THR A 36 4.70 3.05 7.85
CA THR A 36 5.69 4.13 7.83
C THR A 36 6.99 3.62 8.44
N ARG A 37 8.08 3.74 7.69
CA ARG A 37 9.40 3.22 8.05
C ARG A 37 10.44 4.34 8.03
N ILE A 38 11.53 4.17 8.77
CA ILE A 38 12.73 5.00 8.67
C ILE A 38 13.91 4.14 8.26
N LEU A 39 14.76 4.70 7.39
CA LEU A 39 16.04 4.09 7.04
C LEU A 39 17.06 4.39 8.13
N LEU A 40 17.68 3.34 8.66
CA LEU A 40 18.75 3.44 9.64
C LEU A 40 20.11 3.16 8.97
N PRO A 41 21.22 3.61 9.57
CA PRO A 41 22.56 3.28 9.09
C PRO A 41 22.75 1.76 8.88
N GLY A 42 23.48 1.40 7.82
CA GLY A 42 23.70 0.00 7.47
C GLY A 42 22.51 -0.69 6.79
N ASN A 43 21.65 0.08 6.09
CA ASN A 43 20.47 -0.43 5.38
C ASN A 43 19.52 -1.21 6.29
N GLN A 44 19.33 -0.74 7.52
CA GLN A 44 18.33 -1.29 8.42
C GLN A 44 17.05 -0.46 8.35
N ILE A 45 15.91 -1.05 8.70
CA ILE A 45 14.62 -0.38 8.69
C ILE A 45 13.94 -0.51 10.05
N SER A 46 13.25 0.54 10.48
CA SER A 46 12.43 0.52 11.70
C SER A 46 11.04 1.07 11.43
N GLU A 47 10.03 0.61 12.18
CA GLU A 47 8.67 1.17 12.14
C GLU A 47 8.61 2.49 12.92
N VAL A 48 7.99 3.50 12.31
CA VAL A 48 7.69 4.78 12.97
C VAL A 48 6.37 4.68 13.73
N THR A 49 5.38 4.02 13.12
CA THR A 49 4.05 3.83 13.67
C THR A 49 3.64 2.38 13.49
N MET A 50 2.67 1.93 14.28
CA MET A 50 1.97 0.68 14.01
C MET A 50 1.39 0.71 12.59
N ARG A 51 1.48 -0.43 11.89
CA ARG A 51 0.85 -0.66 10.59
C ARG A 51 -0.66 -0.48 10.69
N THR A 52 -1.26 0.09 9.65
CA THR A 52 -2.70 0.16 9.50
C THR A 52 -3.13 -0.49 8.19
N GLY A 53 -4.32 -1.07 8.15
CA GLY A 53 -4.86 -1.71 6.98
C GLY A 53 -6.38 -1.61 6.96
N ALA A 54 -6.96 -1.53 5.76
CA ALA A 54 -8.40 -1.43 5.58
C ALA A 54 -8.89 -2.31 4.42
N TYR A 55 -10.14 -2.75 4.50
CA TYR A 55 -10.80 -3.54 3.46
C TYR A 55 -11.30 -2.64 2.31
N CYS A 56 -10.35 -2.14 1.52
CA CYS A 56 -10.61 -1.22 0.42
C CYS A 56 -9.74 -1.52 -0.82
N GLY A 57 -9.32 -2.78 -0.98
CA GLY A 57 -8.55 -3.22 -2.14
C GLY A 57 -9.35 -3.23 -3.45
N SER A 58 -8.70 -3.64 -4.55
CA SER A 58 -9.28 -3.55 -5.90
C SER A 58 -10.62 -4.28 -6.07
N ALA A 59 -10.88 -5.37 -5.33
CA ALA A 59 -12.17 -6.07 -5.38
C ALA A 59 -13.35 -5.18 -4.94
N TYR A 60 -13.09 -4.21 -4.04
CA TYR A 60 -14.09 -3.23 -3.64
C TYR A 60 -14.33 -2.21 -4.76
N VAL A 61 -13.28 -1.82 -5.48
CA VAL A 61 -13.38 -0.96 -6.67
C VAL A 61 -14.22 -1.64 -7.75
N ASP A 62 -13.92 -2.92 -8.05
CA ASP A 62 -14.67 -3.71 -9.03
C ASP A 62 -16.15 -3.81 -8.66
N ARG A 63 -16.44 -4.05 -7.39
CA ARG A 63 -17.82 -4.11 -6.89
C ARG A 63 -18.56 -2.79 -7.07
N GLU A 64 -17.95 -1.66 -6.72
CA GLU A 64 -18.58 -0.35 -6.90
C GLU A 64 -18.72 0.02 -8.39
N PHE A 65 -17.78 -0.41 -9.23
CA PHE A 65 -17.88 -0.27 -10.67
C PHE A 65 -19.04 -1.08 -11.27
N LEU A 66 -19.20 -2.34 -10.86
CA LEU A 66 -20.35 -3.17 -11.27
C LEU A 66 -21.67 -2.55 -10.84
N LYS A 67 -21.78 -2.05 -9.60
CA LYS A 67 -22.97 -1.32 -9.13
C LYS A 67 -23.24 -0.07 -9.97
N PHE A 68 -22.21 0.67 -10.33
CA PHE A 68 -22.33 1.84 -11.20
C PHE A 68 -22.89 1.44 -12.58
N LEU A 69 -22.34 0.38 -13.19
CA LEU A 69 -22.82 -0.13 -14.47
C LEU A 69 -24.28 -0.58 -14.37
N SER A 70 -24.65 -1.39 -13.38
CA SER A 70 -26.04 -1.83 -13.18
C SER A 70 -27.03 -0.68 -13.07
N LYS A 71 -26.63 0.45 -12.46
CA LYS A 71 -27.47 1.67 -12.41
C LYS A 71 -27.60 2.37 -13.75
N LYS A 72 -26.59 2.28 -14.62
CA LYS A 72 -26.56 2.97 -15.92
C LYS A 72 -27.29 2.21 -17.01
N ILE A 73 -27.12 0.88 -17.05
CA ILE A 73 -27.64 0.04 -18.14
C ILE A 73 -28.86 -0.79 -17.72
N GLY A 74 -29.25 -0.74 -16.44
CA GLY A 74 -30.26 -1.63 -15.85
C GLY A 74 -29.68 -3.00 -15.48
N MET A 75 -30.36 -3.71 -14.58
CA MET A 75 -30.13 -5.15 -14.41
C MET A 75 -31.03 -5.86 -15.42
N GLN A 76 -30.47 -6.46 -16.48
CA GLN A 76 -31.20 -7.51 -17.17
C GLN A 76 -31.26 -8.71 -16.21
N ALA A 77 -32.49 -9.13 -15.91
CA ALA A 77 -32.81 -10.29 -15.09
C ALA A 77 -32.37 -11.59 -15.77
#